data_AF-A0A4Q9FRE5-F1
#
_entry.id   AF-A0A4Q9FRE5-F1
#
_cell.length_a   1.000
_cell.length_b   1.000
_cell.length_c   1.000
_cell.angle_alpha   90.00
_cell.angle_beta   90.00
_cell.angle_gamma   90.00
#
_symmetry.space_group_name_H-M   'P 1'
#
loop_
_entity.id
_entity.type
_entity.pdbx_description
1 polymer ?
#
loop_
_entity_poly.entity_id
_entity_poly.type
_entity_poly.pdbx_seq_one_letter_code
_entity_poly.pdbx_strand_id
1 'polypeptide(L)'
;MTTTVDSINLEKPDVKGEYWISTVYNPYKYAEDLKFPLKLTFEDSTYAPPIKKKKIVTSRYGWRYGRPHKGIDIDLITGDSIYSMFGGIVRMARYTRGHGRTVVVRHYNGLETVYAHLSKYDVKENDTVAKGGYLGKGGVSGNARGSHLHLVVNYKGTSINPEYIFNFDSSNTIRAQEIWVTKKWTQPIAHNSKKQSKIKPLLTEEDALASLVKQRSIYIVKPGDTLSRISKRNEVTIASLCKVNTIRRNSVLRIGQQLVIEK
;
A
#
# COMPACT_ATOMS: atom_id res chain seq x y z
N MET A 1 -44.15 5.08 -31.93
CA MET A 1 -44.04 4.92 -30.47
C MET A 1 -42.58 4.80 -30.14
N THR A 2 -42.00 5.88 -29.65
CA THR A 2 -40.58 6.02 -29.29
C THR A 2 -40.37 5.40 -27.91
N THR A 3 -39.74 4.24 -27.85
CA THR A 3 -39.29 3.62 -26.60
C THR A 3 -38.01 4.31 -26.17
N THR A 4 -38.14 5.24 -25.22
CA THR A 4 -37.02 5.80 -24.46
C THR A 4 -36.41 4.68 -23.62
N VAL A 5 -35.15 4.36 -23.91
CA VAL A 5 -34.34 3.46 -23.10
C VAL A 5 -33.88 4.28 -21.90
N ASP A 6 -34.47 4.01 -20.73
CA ASP A 6 -34.06 4.63 -19.47
C ASP A 6 -32.58 4.35 -19.23
N SER A 7 -31.79 5.42 -19.24
CA SER A 7 -30.39 5.41 -18.85
C SER A 7 -30.28 5.04 -17.38
N ILE A 8 -29.86 3.81 -17.10
CA ILE A 8 -29.50 3.34 -15.77
C ILE A 8 -28.34 4.22 -15.28
N ASN A 9 -28.66 5.17 -14.41
CA ASN A 9 -27.68 5.95 -13.67
C ASN A 9 -26.95 4.95 -12.76
N LEU A 10 -25.74 4.54 -13.15
CA LEU A 10 -24.81 3.83 -12.27
C LEU A 10 -24.46 4.80 -11.13
N GLU A 11 -25.23 4.75 -10.03
CA GLU A 11 -24.94 5.56 -8.85
C GLU A 11 -23.50 5.31 -8.44
N LYS A 12 -22.71 6.39 -8.42
CA LYS A 12 -21.33 6.32 -7.93
C LYS A 12 -21.37 5.78 -6.49
N PRO A 13 -20.49 4.82 -6.15
CA PRO A 13 -20.49 4.22 -4.82
C PRO A 13 -20.41 5.31 -3.75
N ASP A 14 -21.15 5.14 -2.65
CA ASP A 14 -21.19 6.11 -1.56
C ASP A 14 -19.82 6.25 -0.89
N VAL A 15 -19.05 7.23 -1.37
CA VAL A 15 -17.72 7.57 -0.86
C VAL A 15 -17.80 8.02 0.60
N LYS A 16 -18.89 8.67 1.01
CA LYS A 16 -19.09 9.16 2.37
C LYS A 16 -19.82 8.15 3.28
N GLY A 17 -19.93 6.90 2.83
CA GLY A 17 -20.52 5.82 3.60
C GLY A 17 -19.73 5.50 4.88
N GLU A 18 -19.80 4.25 5.33
CA GLU A 18 -19.28 3.85 6.64
C GLU A 18 -17.85 4.37 6.93
N TYR A 19 -17.61 4.73 8.20
CA TYR A 19 -16.33 5.23 8.69
C TYR A 19 -15.86 6.54 8.01
N TRP A 20 -16.79 7.42 7.61
CA TRP A 20 -16.49 8.80 7.22
C TRP A 20 -16.21 9.68 8.44
N ILE A 21 -15.02 9.54 9.02
CA ILE A 21 -14.58 10.38 10.13
C ILE A 21 -13.47 11.30 9.65
N SER A 22 -13.77 12.59 9.64
CA SER A 22 -12.85 13.65 9.27
C SER A 22 -12.15 14.24 10.48
N THR A 23 -11.80 13.46 11.51
CA THR A 23 -10.93 13.95 12.62
C THR A 23 -9.74 13.03 12.85
N VAL A 24 -9.89 11.74 12.56
CA VAL A 24 -8.87 10.71 12.75
C VAL A 24 -8.17 10.32 11.45
N TYR A 25 -6.89 9.94 11.56
CA TYR A 25 -6.10 9.48 10.41
C TYR A 25 -6.62 8.17 9.83
N ASN A 26 -6.85 7.16 10.67
CA ASN A 26 -7.40 5.87 10.25
C ASN A 26 -8.72 5.60 11.01
N PRO A 27 -9.88 5.79 10.37
CA PRO A 27 -11.17 5.57 11.02
C PRO A 27 -11.52 4.08 11.18
N TYR A 28 -10.82 3.18 10.48
CA TYR A 28 -11.05 1.74 10.50
C TYR A 28 -10.26 1.01 11.59
N LYS A 29 -9.74 1.72 12.60
CA LYS A 29 -8.87 1.11 13.64
C LYS A 29 -9.51 -0.08 14.36
N TYR A 30 -10.83 -0.08 14.49
CA TYR A 30 -11.63 -1.11 15.17
C TYR A 30 -12.63 -1.79 14.22
N ALA A 31 -12.46 -1.61 12.91
CA ALA A 31 -13.28 -2.32 11.93
C ALA A 31 -12.86 -3.79 11.83
N GLU A 32 -13.73 -4.62 11.27
CA GLU A 32 -13.41 -6.02 10.99
C GLU A 32 -12.17 -6.16 10.10
N ASP A 33 -11.41 -7.23 10.34
CA ASP A 33 -10.24 -7.55 9.54
C ASP A 33 -10.61 -7.78 8.07
N LEU A 34 -9.80 -7.24 7.17
CA LEU A 34 -9.97 -7.49 5.74
C LEU A 34 -9.78 -8.97 5.41
N LYS A 35 -10.74 -9.51 4.64
CA LYS A 35 -10.60 -10.81 4.00
C LYS A 35 -9.70 -10.69 2.78
N PHE A 36 -8.78 -11.65 2.65
CA PHE A 36 -7.87 -11.76 1.51
C PHE A 36 -8.15 -13.09 0.78
N PRO A 37 -8.02 -13.14 -0.56
CA PRO A 37 -7.52 -12.06 -1.41
C PRO A 37 -8.61 -11.00 -1.66
N LEU A 38 -8.20 -9.74 -1.78
CA LEU A 38 -9.11 -8.60 -2.00
C LEU A 38 -9.05 -8.19 -3.47
N LYS A 39 -10.19 -8.15 -4.15
CA LYS A 39 -10.29 -7.62 -5.52
C LYS A 39 -10.37 -6.09 -5.51
N LEU A 40 -9.50 -5.44 -6.27
CA LEU A 40 -9.59 -4.03 -6.63
C LEU A 40 -9.90 -3.92 -8.13
N THR A 41 -10.81 -3.02 -8.47
CA THR A 41 -11.21 -2.73 -9.85
C THR A 41 -10.92 -1.26 -10.19
N PHE A 42 -10.43 -1.04 -11.41
CA PHE A 42 -10.12 0.29 -11.95
C PHE A 42 -10.76 0.44 -13.33
N GLU A 43 -11.46 1.55 -13.52
CA GLU A 43 -11.98 1.94 -14.84
C GLU A 43 -10.85 2.46 -15.73
N ASP A 44 -9.97 3.28 -15.16
CA ASP A 44 -8.82 3.87 -15.85
C ASP A 44 -7.63 2.90 -15.96
N SER A 45 -6.86 3.02 -17.05
CA SER A 45 -5.55 2.37 -17.19
C SER A 45 -4.38 3.20 -16.64
N THR A 46 -4.63 4.46 -16.28
CA THR A 46 -3.62 5.41 -15.78
C THR A 46 -4.12 6.16 -14.55
N TYR A 47 -3.21 6.64 -13.71
CA TYR A 47 -3.50 7.55 -12.60
C TYR A 47 -2.92 8.94 -12.89
N ALA A 48 -3.46 9.99 -12.25
CA ALA A 48 -2.84 11.31 -12.35
C ALA A 48 -1.57 11.38 -11.48
N PRO A 49 -0.44 11.87 -11.99
CA PRO A 49 0.79 11.89 -11.22
C PRO A 49 0.63 12.81 -9.99
N PRO A 50 0.99 12.35 -8.77
CA PRO A 50 0.82 13.14 -7.55
C PRO A 50 1.74 14.37 -7.50
N ILE A 51 2.78 14.39 -8.33
CA ILE A 51 3.68 15.52 -8.59
C ILE A 51 3.96 15.59 -10.09
N LYS A 52 4.11 16.79 -10.66
CA LYS A 52 4.36 16.96 -12.11
C LYS A 52 5.77 16.55 -12.55
N LYS A 53 6.73 16.60 -11.63
CA LYS A 53 8.13 16.25 -11.92
C LYS A 53 8.35 14.73 -11.95
N LYS A 54 9.54 14.32 -12.38
CA LYS A 54 9.96 12.92 -12.37
C LYS A 54 9.85 12.36 -10.94
N LYS A 55 9.14 11.24 -10.80
CA LYS A 55 8.92 10.57 -9.52
C LYS A 55 10.12 9.71 -9.18
N ILE A 56 10.98 10.22 -8.30
CA ILE A 56 12.12 9.47 -7.76
C ILE A 56 11.70 8.93 -6.40
N VAL A 57 11.50 7.61 -6.31
CA VAL A 57 11.14 6.96 -5.03
C VAL A 57 12.40 6.81 -4.18
N THR A 58 12.53 7.64 -3.15
CA THR A 58 13.69 7.70 -2.24
C THR A 58 13.56 6.70 -1.08
N SER A 59 12.33 6.39 -0.68
CA SER A 59 12.04 5.31 0.29
C SER A 59 10.80 4.55 -0.11
N ARG A 60 10.85 3.23 -0.09
CA ARG A 60 9.74 2.36 -0.47
C ARG A 60 8.93 1.88 0.72
N TYR A 61 7.77 1.31 0.43
CA TYR A 61 6.99 0.59 1.41
C TYR A 61 7.81 -0.57 1.99
N GLY A 62 7.81 -0.71 3.31
CA GLY A 62 8.52 -1.80 3.96
C GLY A 62 9.07 -1.48 5.34
N TRP A 63 9.83 -2.41 5.91
CA TRP A 63 10.42 -2.24 7.23
C TRP A 63 11.65 -1.31 7.17
N ARG A 64 11.70 -0.28 8.03
CA ARG A 64 12.84 0.64 8.15
C ARG A 64 13.06 1.10 9.59
N TYR A 65 14.31 1.10 10.06
CA TYR A 65 14.68 1.60 11.39
C TYR A 65 13.79 1.05 12.54
N GLY A 66 13.46 -0.24 12.49
CA GLY A 66 12.62 -0.89 13.50
C GLY A 66 11.13 -0.53 13.44
N ARG A 67 10.67 0.20 12.40
CA ARG A 67 9.27 0.62 12.25
C ARG A 67 8.75 0.35 10.84
N PRO A 68 7.44 0.12 10.67
CA PRO A 68 6.84 -0.02 9.35
C PRO A 68 6.78 1.34 8.63
N HIS A 69 7.26 1.38 7.39
CA HIS A 69 6.97 2.43 6.43
C HIS A 69 5.76 2.01 5.59
N LYS A 70 4.62 2.69 5.79
CA LYS A 70 3.31 2.31 5.24
C LYS A 70 3.01 2.94 3.87
N GLY A 71 3.98 3.64 3.28
CA GLY A 71 3.83 4.32 2.00
C GLY A 71 5.15 4.33 1.25
N ILE A 72 5.22 5.17 0.23
CA ILE A 72 6.45 5.49 -0.48
C ILE A 72 6.77 6.98 -0.30
N ASP A 73 8.06 7.28 -0.22
CA ASP A 73 8.58 8.64 -0.18
C ASP A 73 9.07 8.98 -1.59
N ILE A 74 8.48 10.02 -2.18
CA ILE A 74 8.84 10.53 -3.49
C ILE A 74 9.56 11.86 -3.32
N ASP A 75 10.72 12.01 -3.97
CA ASP A 75 11.49 13.25 -3.95
C ASP A 75 10.62 14.46 -4.35
N LEU A 76 10.65 15.52 -3.54
CA LEU A 76 10.01 16.81 -3.84
C LEU A 76 10.82 17.97 -3.28
N ILE A 77 10.69 19.14 -3.89
CA ILE A 77 11.19 20.41 -3.34
C ILE A 77 10.03 21.12 -2.65
N THR A 78 10.25 21.65 -1.44
CA THR A 78 9.21 22.36 -0.69
C THR A 78 8.59 23.44 -1.57
N GLY A 79 7.25 23.44 -1.69
CA GLY A 79 6.52 24.33 -2.59
C GLY A 79 6.12 23.70 -3.93
N ASP A 80 6.59 22.48 -4.23
CA ASP A 80 6.08 21.68 -5.35
C ASP A 80 4.58 21.41 -5.19
N SER A 81 3.83 21.51 -6.28
CA SER A 81 2.39 21.24 -6.28
C SER A 81 2.08 19.75 -6.16
N ILE A 82 1.12 19.42 -5.29
CA ILE A 82 0.61 18.07 -5.05
C ILE A 82 -0.78 17.92 -5.66
N TYR A 83 -1.03 16.77 -6.29
CA TYR A 83 -2.28 16.48 -7.00
C TYR A 83 -2.90 15.15 -6.56
N SER A 84 -4.23 15.08 -6.63
CA SER A 84 -4.99 13.86 -6.37
C SER A 84 -4.78 12.83 -7.49
N MET A 85 -4.50 11.58 -7.15
CA MET A 85 -4.24 10.51 -8.13
C MET A 85 -5.51 10.10 -8.87
N PHE A 86 -6.67 10.19 -8.20
CA PHE A 86 -7.99 9.85 -8.72
C PHE A 86 -9.04 10.88 -8.28
N GLY A 87 -10.21 10.84 -8.90
CA GLY A 87 -11.37 11.58 -8.44
C GLY A 87 -11.86 11.06 -7.09
N GLY A 88 -12.37 11.95 -6.25
CA GLY A 88 -12.85 11.57 -4.91
C GLY A 88 -13.28 12.76 -4.08
N ILE A 89 -13.37 12.53 -2.78
CA ILE A 89 -13.74 13.55 -1.79
C ILE A 89 -12.66 13.60 -0.72
N VAL A 90 -12.24 14.80 -0.34
CA VAL A 90 -11.27 15.02 0.74
C VAL A 90 -11.92 14.62 2.06
N ARG A 91 -11.50 13.48 2.63
CA ARG A 91 -11.96 13.03 3.95
C ARG A 91 -11.28 13.82 5.06
N MET A 92 -10.02 14.19 4.88
CA MET A 92 -9.22 14.87 5.89
C MET A 92 -8.24 15.84 5.26
N ALA A 93 -8.15 17.06 5.79
CA ALA A 93 -7.10 18.03 5.47
C ALA A 93 -6.64 18.70 6.77
N ARG A 94 -5.79 18.01 7.54
CA ARG A 94 -5.42 18.41 8.91
C ARG A 94 -4.02 17.96 9.29
N TYR A 95 -3.47 18.60 10.32
CA TYR A 95 -2.19 18.20 10.87
C TYR A 95 -2.34 16.91 11.66
N THR A 96 -1.50 15.91 11.40
CA THR A 96 -1.46 14.66 12.16
C THR A 96 -0.06 14.39 12.70
N ARG A 97 0.01 13.84 13.91
CA ARG A 97 1.29 13.51 14.55
C ARG A 97 2.07 12.52 13.66
N GLY A 98 3.34 12.82 13.40
CA GLY A 98 4.20 12.02 12.53
C GLY A 98 4.12 12.45 11.06
N HIS A 99 2.94 12.45 10.44
CA HIS A 99 2.77 12.80 9.02
C HIS A 99 2.72 14.31 8.75
N GLY A 100 2.58 15.14 9.78
CA GLY A 100 2.50 16.59 9.63
C GLY A 100 1.21 16.99 8.93
N ARG A 101 1.29 18.01 8.06
CA ARG A 101 0.14 18.44 7.27
C ARG A 101 -0.24 17.34 6.28
N THR A 102 -1.46 16.82 6.42
CA THR A 102 -1.90 15.62 5.73
C THR A 102 -3.23 15.85 5.04
N VAL A 103 -3.32 15.49 3.77
CA VAL A 103 -4.57 15.40 3.01
C VAL A 103 -4.87 13.92 2.74
N VAL A 104 -6.10 13.49 3.00
CA VAL A 104 -6.60 12.16 2.64
C VAL A 104 -7.78 12.33 1.70
N VAL A 105 -7.67 11.75 0.52
CA VAL A 105 -8.75 11.70 -0.45
C VAL A 105 -9.28 10.28 -0.50
N ARG A 106 -10.59 10.11 -0.31
CA ARG A 106 -11.28 8.84 -0.54
C ARG A 106 -11.87 8.86 -1.94
N HIS A 107 -11.59 7.81 -2.70
CA HIS A 107 -11.92 7.70 -4.11
C HIS A 107 -13.12 6.80 -4.35
N TYR A 108 -13.75 6.95 -5.51
CA TYR A 108 -14.90 6.14 -5.92
C TYR A 108 -14.55 4.66 -6.14
N ASN A 109 -13.27 4.30 -6.32
CA ASN A 109 -12.82 2.91 -6.37
C ASN A 109 -12.57 2.28 -4.97
N GLY A 110 -12.96 2.97 -3.89
CA GLY A 110 -12.80 2.50 -2.51
C GLY A 110 -11.41 2.67 -1.91
N LEU A 111 -10.42 3.15 -2.67
CA LEU A 111 -9.11 3.50 -2.14
C LEU A 111 -9.13 4.84 -1.41
N GLU A 112 -8.30 4.97 -0.39
CA GLU A 112 -7.87 6.26 0.15
C GLU A 112 -6.41 6.50 -0.23
N THR A 113 -6.12 7.65 -0.82
CA THR A 113 -4.75 8.14 -0.97
C THR A 113 -4.44 9.19 0.09
N VAL A 114 -3.26 9.09 0.69
CA VAL A 114 -2.78 10.00 1.73
C VAL A 114 -1.56 10.75 1.19
N TYR A 115 -1.61 12.06 1.31
CA TYR A 115 -0.54 12.99 0.96
C TYR A 115 -0.05 13.64 2.24
N ALA A 116 1.15 13.30 2.69
CA ALA A 116 1.71 13.76 3.95
C ALA A 116 2.94 14.67 3.76
N HIS A 117 3.34 15.32 4.86
CA HIS A 117 4.44 16.27 4.95
C HIS A 117 4.24 17.58 4.16
N LEU A 118 2.99 17.97 3.87
CA LEU A 118 2.71 19.18 3.11
C LEU A 118 3.23 20.46 3.81
N SER A 119 3.53 21.49 3.03
CA SER A 119 3.81 22.85 3.52
C SER A 119 2.52 23.68 3.62
N LYS A 120 1.59 23.51 2.68
CA LYS A 120 0.31 24.26 2.60
C LYS A 120 -0.83 23.36 2.11
N TYR A 121 -2.03 23.56 2.66
CA TYR A 121 -3.28 23.02 2.12
C TYR A 121 -3.89 24.01 1.13
N ASP A 122 -4.49 23.49 0.06
CA ASP A 122 -5.35 24.28 -0.84
C ASP A 122 -6.75 23.64 -0.97
N VAL A 123 -7.03 22.64 -0.14
CA VAL A 123 -8.32 21.96 -0.02
C VAL A 123 -8.68 21.83 1.46
N LYS A 124 -9.97 21.64 1.73
CA LYS A 124 -10.52 21.34 3.05
C LYS A 124 -11.35 20.05 3.00
N GLU A 125 -11.72 19.58 4.18
CA GLU A 125 -12.63 18.44 4.33
C GLU A 125 -13.92 18.66 3.53
N ASN A 126 -14.45 17.56 2.97
CA ASN A 126 -15.62 17.50 2.11
C ASN A 126 -15.49 18.16 0.73
N ASP A 127 -14.35 18.78 0.38
CA ASP A 127 -14.12 19.23 -0.98
C ASP A 127 -14.10 18.03 -1.94
N THR A 128 -14.84 18.12 -3.04
CA THR A 128 -14.77 17.17 -4.14
C THR A 128 -13.58 17.51 -5.02
N VAL A 129 -12.75 16.51 -5.33
CA VAL A 129 -11.56 16.67 -6.18
C VAL A 129 -11.63 15.77 -7.40
N ALA A 130 -11.28 16.31 -8.57
CA ALA A 130 -11.13 15.53 -9.78
C ALA A 130 -9.81 14.74 -9.78
N LYS A 131 -9.68 13.77 -10.68
CA LYS A 131 -8.39 13.15 -11.01
C LYS A 131 -7.42 14.23 -11.49
N GLY A 132 -6.26 14.32 -10.85
CA GLY A 132 -5.29 15.41 -11.10
C GLY A 132 -5.67 16.74 -10.46
N GLY A 133 -6.69 16.78 -9.60
CA GLY A 133 -7.08 17.97 -8.85
C GLY A 133 -5.97 18.43 -7.90
N TYR A 134 -5.76 19.73 -7.81
CA TYR A 134 -4.72 20.32 -6.94
C TYR A 134 -5.12 20.21 -5.47
N LEU A 135 -4.18 19.80 -4.61
CA LEU A 135 -4.41 19.57 -3.18
C LEU A 135 -3.66 20.57 -2.28
N GLY A 136 -2.56 21.14 -2.77
CA GLY A 136 -1.67 21.98 -2.00
C GLY A 136 -0.20 21.79 -2.35
N LYS A 137 0.67 22.12 -1.41
CA LYS A 137 2.11 22.18 -1.63
C LYS A 137 2.86 21.16 -0.77
N GLY A 138 3.82 20.47 -1.35
CA GLY A 138 4.73 19.56 -0.65
C GLY A 138 5.68 20.33 0.28
N GLY A 139 6.24 19.64 1.28
CA GLY A 139 7.16 20.26 2.23
C GLY A 139 7.85 19.26 3.17
N VAL A 140 8.07 19.71 4.41
CA VAL A 140 8.84 18.99 5.44
C VAL A 140 8.13 19.00 6.80
N SER A 141 6.80 19.11 6.83
CA SER A 141 6.07 19.19 8.10
C SER A 141 5.99 17.83 8.82
N GLY A 142 5.83 17.84 10.15
CA GLY A 142 5.75 16.60 10.94
C GLY A 142 7.12 16.02 11.23
N ASN A 143 7.27 14.70 11.08
CA ASN A 143 8.53 13.98 11.34
C ASN A 143 9.30 13.66 10.04
N ALA A 144 9.28 14.58 9.08
CA ALA A 144 10.05 14.48 7.85
C ALA A 144 11.50 14.92 8.10
N ARG A 145 12.48 14.14 7.63
CA ARG A 145 13.92 14.47 7.75
C ARG A 145 14.45 15.33 6.60
N GLY A 146 13.62 15.57 5.60
CA GLY A 146 13.94 16.27 4.37
C GLY A 146 12.70 16.38 3.51
N SER A 147 12.74 17.21 2.48
CA SER A 147 11.60 17.47 1.61
C SER A 147 11.26 16.24 0.76
N HIS A 148 10.06 15.69 0.94
CA HIS A 148 9.53 14.55 0.19
C HIS A 148 8.01 14.45 0.33
N LEU A 149 7.36 13.75 -0.60
CA LEU A 149 5.94 13.39 -0.49
C LEU A 149 5.90 11.99 0.10
N HIS A 150 5.34 11.86 1.29
CA HIS A 150 4.96 10.55 1.80
C HIS A 150 3.56 10.21 1.28
N LEU A 151 3.51 9.28 0.32
CA LEU A 151 2.30 8.80 -0.33
C LEU A 151 1.90 7.43 0.22
N VAL A 152 0.69 7.34 0.79
CA VAL A 152 0.10 6.06 1.23
C VAL A 152 -1.12 5.75 0.39
N VAL A 153 -1.29 4.47 0.04
CA VAL A 153 -2.51 3.94 -0.57
C VAL A 153 -3.13 2.98 0.43
N ASN A 154 -4.35 3.28 0.87
CA ASN A 154 -5.09 2.47 1.83
C ASN A 154 -6.36 1.91 1.17
N TYR A 155 -6.78 0.73 1.61
CA TYR A 155 -8.13 0.23 1.41
C TYR A 155 -8.72 -0.10 2.78
N LYS A 156 -9.85 0.51 3.14
CA LYS A 156 -10.50 0.40 4.47
C LYS A 156 -9.47 0.45 5.63
N GLY A 157 -8.60 1.46 5.60
CA GLY A 157 -7.58 1.71 6.63
C GLY A 157 -6.35 0.78 6.62
N THR A 158 -6.31 -0.22 5.74
CA THR A 158 -5.15 -1.08 5.55
C THR A 158 -4.26 -0.54 4.44
N SER A 159 -3.00 -0.24 4.76
CA SER A 159 -2.02 0.24 3.79
C SER A 159 -1.59 -0.88 2.84
N ILE A 160 -1.68 -0.63 1.55
CA ILE A 160 -1.22 -1.51 0.49
C ILE A 160 0.07 -0.91 -0.07
N ASN A 161 1.08 -1.75 -0.33
CA ASN A 161 2.28 -1.31 -1.04
C ASN A 161 1.90 -0.74 -2.42
N PRO A 162 2.07 0.58 -2.66
CA PRO A 162 1.57 1.24 -3.88
C PRO A 162 2.19 0.69 -5.17
N GLU A 163 3.44 0.18 -5.12
CA GLU A 163 4.15 -0.30 -6.31
C GLU A 163 3.54 -1.59 -6.90
N TYR A 164 2.71 -2.33 -6.16
CA TYR A 164 1.95 -3.47 -6.69
C TYR A 164 0.73 -3.07 -7.52
N ILE A 165 0.26 -1.83 -7.39
CA ILE A 165 -0.92 -1.33 -8.10
C ILE A 165 -0.49 -0.37 -9.21
N PHE A 166 0.51 0.48 -8.95
CA PHE A 166 0.88 1.59 -9.80
C PHE A 166 2.33 1.53 -10.27
N ASN A 167 2.58 1.95 -11.52
CA ASN A 167 3.91 2.22 -12.05
C ASN A 167 4.26 3.69 -11.80
N PHE A 168 5.28 3.94 -10.98
CA PHE A 168 5.74 5.29 -10.63
C PHE A 168 6.82 5.85 -11.59
N ASP A 169 6.73 5.50 -12.87
CA ASP A 169 7.58 6.02 -13.94
C ASP A 169 6.87 7.13 -14.75
N SER A 170 7.35 7.45 -15.95
CA SER A 170 6.72 8.45 -16.83
C SER A 170 5.35 8.03 -17.37
N SER A 171 5.02 6.73 -17.38
CA SER A 171 3.77 6.22 -17.93
C SER A 171 2.55 6.47 -17.03
N ASN A 172 2.76 6.58 -15.72
CA ASN A 172 1.68 6.68 -14.72
C ASN A 172 0.59 5.61 -14.88
N THR A 173 0.98 4.40 -15.26
CA THR A 173 0.04 3.31 -15.52
C THR A 173 -0.40 2.60 -14.25
N ILE A 174 -1.65 2.13 -14.25
CA ILE A 174 -2.17 1.14 -13.32
C ILE A 174 -1.81 -0.23 -13.91
N ARG A 175 -1.31 -1.15 -13.09
CA ARG A 175 -0.76 -2.42 -13.59
C ARG A 175 -1.80 -3.33 -14.26
N ALA A 176 -3.06 -3.23 -13.84
CA ALA A 176 -4.20 -3.90 -14.45
C ALA A 176 -5.52 -3.25 -13.98
N GLN A 177 -6.59 -3.47 -14.73
CA GLN A 177 -7.94 -3.04 -14.35
C GLN A 177 -8.51 -3.88 -13.21
N GLU A 178 -8.14 -5.17 -13.14
CA GLU A 178 -8.46 -6.04 -12.02
C GLU A 178 -7.18 -6.50 -11.33
N ILE A 179 -7.09 -6.26 -10.02
CA ILE A 179 -5.92 -6.62 -9.22
C ILE A 179 -6.37 -7.30 -7.93
N TRP A 180 -5.79 -8.47 -7.65
CA TRP A 180 -6.02 -9.21 -6.43
C TRP A 180 -4.92 -8.92 -5.41
N VAL A 181 -5.27 -8.20 -4.36
CA VAL A 181 -4.38 -7.84 -3.26
C VAL A 181 -4.31 -8.98 -2.27
N THR A 182 -3.10 -9.37 -1.89
CA THR A 182 -2.87 -10.39 -0.85
C THR A 182 -2.47 -9.75 0.48
N LYS A 183 -2.59 -10.53 1.56
CA LYS A 183 -2.14 -10.11 2.90
C LYS A 183 -0.64 -9.77 2.93
N LYS A 184 0.18 -10.35 2.04
CA LYS A 184 1.61 -10.03 1.94
C LYS A 184 1.83 -8.58 1.50
N TRP A 185 1.04 -8.09 0.54
CA TRP A 185 1.18 -6.74 -0.02
C TRP A 185 0.81 -5.63 0.98
N THR A 186 0.10 -6.00 2.05
CA THR A 186 -0.30 -5.11 3.14
C THR A 186 0.60 -5.20 4.37
N GLN A 187 1.68 -5.99 4.32
CA GLN A 187 2.58 -6.21 5.44
C GLN A 187 3.96 -5.59 5.19
N PRO A 188 4.30 -4.43 5.81
CA PRO A 188 5.61 -3.80 5.63
C PRO A 188 6.79 -4.72 5.98
N ILE A 189 6.61 -5.67 6.90
CA ILE A 189 7.64 -6.64 7.27
C ILE A 189 8.05 -7.57 6.11
N ALA A 190 7.17 -7.76 5.13
CA ALA A 190 7.44 -8.56 3.92
C ALA A 190 8.21 -7.77 2.84
N HIS A 191 8.46 -6.48 3.06
CA HIS A 191 9.07 -5.57 2.09
C HIS A 191 10.25 -4.80 2.70
N ASN A 192 11.09 -4.23 1.82
CA ASN A 192 12.29 -3.49 2.21
C ASN A 192 12.21 -2.06 1.70
N SER A 193 12.36 -1.06 2.57
CA SER A 193 12.24 0.35 2.17
C SER A 193 13.34 0.83 1.22
N LYS A 194 14.44 0.10 1.08
CA LYS A 194 15.57 0.47 0.22
C LYS A 194 15.52 -0.21 -1.16
N LYS A 195 14.71 -1.26 -1.32
CA LYS A 195 14.69 -2.08 -2.54
C LYS A 195 13.27 -2.37 -3.01
N GLN A 196 13.01 -2.18 -4.29
CA GLN A 196 11.73 -2.53 -4.89
C GLN A 196 11.44 -4.02 -4.74
N SER A 197 10.19 -4.33 -4.42
CA SER A 197 9.74 -5.71 -4.32
C SER A 197 9.73 -6.37 -5.71
N LYS A 198 9.89 -7.69 -5.76
CA LYS A 198 9.63 -8.45 -6.99
C LYS A 198 8.11 -8.43 -7.22
N ILE A 199 7.65 -7.56 -8.10
CA ILE A 199 6.23 -7.33 -8.33
C ILE A 199 5.74 -8.34 -9.37
N LYS A 200 4.91 -9.29 -8.93
CA LYS A 200 4.09 -10.14 -9.79
C LYS A 200 2.63 -9.79 -9.49
N PRO A 201 1.95 -8.97 -10.32
CA PRO A 201 0.54 -8.67 -10.11
C PRO A 201 -0.28 -9.95 -10.27
N LEU A 202 -1.31 -10.09 -9.44
CA LEU A 202 -2.25 -11.22 -9.48
C LEU A 202 -3.51 -10.70 -10.15
N LEU A 203 -3.80 -11.25 -11.32
CA LEU A 203 -4.85 -10.73 -12.21
C LEU A 203 -6.10 -11.60 -12.16
N THR A 204 -5.96 -12.90 -11.89
CA THR A 204 -7.09 -13.83 -11.75
C THR A 204 -7.30 -14.22 -10.29
N GLU A 205 -8.53 -14.65 -10.00
CA GLU A 205 -8.89 -15.18 -8.69
C GLU A 205 -8.11 -16.47 -8.38
N GLU A 206 -7.92 -17.35 -9.37
CA GLU A 206 -7.19 -18.61 -9.13
C GLU A 206 -5.74 -18.36 -8.73
N ASP A 207 -5.05 -17.41 -9.38
CA ASP A 207 -3.69 -17.02 -9.02
C ASP A 207 -3.63 -16.44 -7.61
N ALA A 208 -4.67 -15.69 -7.21
CA ALA A 208 -4.77 -15.09 -5.89
C ALA A 208 -5.02 -16.13 -4.80
N LEU A 209 -5.92 -17.09 -5.04
CA LEU A 209 -6.18 -18.22 -4.15
C LEU A 209 -4.97 -19.15 -4.05
N ALA A 210 -4.30 -19.44 -5.17
CA ALA A 210 -3.06 -20.21 -5.20
C ALA A 210 -1.96 -19.53 -4.38
N SER A 211 -1.90 -18.20 -4.37
CA SER A 211 -0.97 -17.43 -3.53
C SER A 211 -1.28 -17.53 -2.03
N LEU A 212 -2.47 -17.99 -1.62
CA LEU A 212 -2.81 -18.23 -0.22
C LEU A 212 -2.52 -19.66 0.23
N VAL A 213 -2.49 -20.61 -0.71
CA VAL A 213 -2.17 -22.01 -0.41
C VAL A 213 -0.72 -22.08 0.04
N LYS A 214 -0.53 -22.32 1.34
CA LYS A 214 0.79 -22.42 1.92
C LYS A 214 1.52 -23.63 1.35
N GLN A 215 2.63 -23.39 0.68
CA GLN A 215 3.43 -24.46 0.09
C GLN A 215 4.40 -24.99 1.14
N ARG A 216 4.25 -26.26 1.49
CA ARG A 216 5.20 -26.94 2.38
C ARG A 216 6.28 -27.63 1.56
N SER A 217 7.54 -27.34 1.87
CA SER A 217 8.69 -28.05 1.32
C SER A 217 9.64 -28.46 2.42
N ILE A 218 10.38 -29.53 2.20
CA ILE A 218 11.40 -30.00 3.15
C ILE A 218 12.74 -29.40 2.75
N TYR A 219 13.40 -28.75 3.70
CA TYR A 219 14.76 -28.25 3.59
C TYR A 219 15.71 -29.06 4.46
N ILE A 220 16.78 -29.56 3.86
CA ILE A 220 17.83 -30.30 4.59
C ILE A 220 18.93 -29.31 4.98
N VAL A 221 19.21 -29.21 6.28
CA VAL A 221 20.23 -28.31 6.85
C VAL A 221 21.62 -28.69 6.32
N LYS A 222 22.31 -27.71 5.71
CA LYS A 222 23.66 -27.88 5.16
C LYS A 222 24.72 -27.32 6.12
N PRO A 223 26.00 -27.72 6.00
CA PRO A 223 27.10 -27.12 6.77
C PRO A 223 27.11 -25.58 6.63
N GLY A 224 27.23 -24.88 7.76
CA GLY A 224 27.23 -23.41 7.82
C GLY A 224 25.86 -22.74 7.68
N ASP A 225 24.76 -23.49 7.65
CA ASP A 225 23.42 -22.89 7.68
C ASP A 225 23.05 -22.40 9.08
N THR A 226 22.38 -21.25 9.10
CA THR A 226 21.73 -20.70 10.29
C THR A 226 20.25 -20.52 10.00
N LEU A 227 19.42 -20.44 11.05
CA LEU A 227 17.99 -20.14 10.90
C LEU A 227 17.75 -18.88 10.04
N SER A 228 18.58 -17.85 10.23
CA SER A 228 18.55 -16.61 9.44
C SER A 228 18.85 -16.86 7.96
N ARG A 229 19.89 -17.65 7.64
CA ARG A 229 20.27 -17.95 6.25
C ARG A 229 19.22 -18.82 5.55
N ILE A 230 18.67 -19.82 6.24
CA ILE A 230 17.60 -20.69 5.73
C ILE A 230 16.33 -19.87 5.50
N SER A 231 15.92 -19.07 6.47
CA SER A 231 14.78 -18.16 6.39
C SER A 231 14.90 -17.23 5.18
N LYS A 232 16.04 -16.55 5.02
CA LYS A 232 16.29 -15.63 3.91
C LYS A 232 16.31 -16.32 2.55
N ARG A 233 16.94 -17.50 2.44
CA ARG A 233 17.01 -18.28 1.20
C ARG A 233 15.62 -18.74 0.74
N ASN A 234 14.76 -19.09 1.70
CA ASN A 234 13.44 -19.63 1.42
C ASN A 234 12.32 -18.57 1.46
N GLU A 235 12.67 -17.29 1.66
CA GLU A 235 11.71 -16.17 1.74
C GLU A 235 10.62 -16.34 2.82
N VAL A 236 10.91 -17.10 3.89
CA VAL A 236 10.01 -17.30 5.05
C VAL A 236 10.54 -16.57 6.28
N THR A 237 9.68 -16.21 7.24
CA THR A 237 10.16 -15.58 8.48
C THR A 237 10.77 -16.61 9.43
N ILE A 238 11.77 -16.19 10.24
CA ILE A 238 12.34 -17.05 11.30
C ILE A 238 11.23 -17.51 12.26
N ALA A 239 10.25 -16.66 12.56
CA ALA A 239 9.12 -17.01 13.41
C ALA A 239 8.26 -18.12 12.81
N SER A 240 7.92 -18.04 11.51
CA SER A 240 7.19 -19.11 10.80
C SER A 240 7.99 -20.40 10.79
N LEU A 241 9.27 -20.32 10.42
CA LEU A 241 10.19 -21.46 10.39
C LEU A 241 10.27 -22.15 11.76
N CYS A 242 10.41 -21.37 12.83
CA CYS A 242 10.42 -21.86 14.20
C CYS A 242 9.08 -22.51 14.59
N LYS A 243 7.97 -21.85 14.27
CA LYS A 243 6.62 -22.32 14.60
C LYS A 243 6.29 -23.66 13.93
N VAL A 244 6.56 -23.77 12.63
CA VAL A 244 6.23 -24.97 11.84
C VAL A 244 7.08 -26.17 12.27
N ASN A 245 8.32 -25.94 12.68
CA ASN A 245 9.23 -27.00 13.12
C ASN A 245 9.26 -27.20 14.64
N THR A 246 8.44 -26.48 15.40
CA THR A 246 8.42 -26.51 16.87
C THR A 246 9.83 -26.31 17.49
N ILE A 247 10.63 -25.42 16.89
CA ILE A 247 11.98 -25.07 17.36
C ILE A 247 12.02 -23.63 17.88
N ARG A 248 13.01 -23.33 18.73
CA ARG A 248 13.25 -21.97 19.25
C ARG A 248 14.24 -21.23 18.37
N ARG A 249 14.26 -19.90 18.45
CA ARG A 249 15.20 -19.05 17.69
C ARG A 249 16.67 -19.30 18.00
N ASN A 250 16.96 -19.87 19.17
CA ASN A 250 18.29 -20.24 19.64
C ASN A 250 18.55 -21.75 19.58
N SER A 251 17.65 -22.54 18.97
CA SER A 251 17.87 -23.96 18.79
C SER A 251 19.08 -24.22 17.88
N VAL A 252 19.95 -25.14 18.30
CA VAL A 252 21.09 -25.58 17.50
C VAL A 252 20.58 -26.44 16.34
N LEU A 253 20.95 -26.06 15.12
CA LEU A 253 20.62 -26.82 13.91
C LEU A 253 21.67 -27.90 13.68
N ARG A 254 21.23 -29.14 13.41
CA ARG A 254 22.12 -30.25 13.07
C ARG A 254 22.22 -30.42 11.57
N ILE A 255 23.42 -30.69 11.05
CA ILE A 255 23.62 -30.99 9.63
C ILE A 255 22.79 -32.23 9.27
N GLY A 256 22.06 -32.18 8.15
CA GLY A 256 21.14 -33.24 7.73
C GLY A 256 19.74 -33.17 8.36
N GLN A 257 19.51 -32.29 9.34
CA GLN A 257 18.19 -32.07 9.92
C GLN A 257 17.20 -31.61 8.83
N GLN A 258 16.03 -32.23 8.80
CA GLN A 258 14.93 -31.82 7.94
C GLN A 258 14.12 -30.73 8.63
N LEU A 259 13.92 -29.62 7.93
CA LEU A 259 13.06 -28.53 8.34
C LEU A 259 11.93 -28.37 7.33
N VAL A 260 10.70 -28.35 7.81
CA VAL A 260 9.55 -27.98 7.01
C VAL A 260 9.54 -26.47 6.82
N ILE A 261 9.65 -26.05 5.58
CA ILE A 261 9.49 -24.67 5.14
C ILE A 261 8.03 -24.51 4.69
N GLU A 262 7.30 -23.59 5.30
CA GLU A 262 5.95 -23.23 4.89
C GLU A 262 6.00 -21.83 4.25
N LYS A 263 5.86 -21.78 2.91
CA LYS A 263 5.85 -20.56 2.09
C LYS A 263 4.45 -20.01 1.91
#